data_AF-I9PRQ7-F1
#
_entry.id   AF-I9PRQ7-F1
#
_cell.length_a   1.000
_cell.length_b   1.000
_cell.length_c   1.000
_cell.angle_alpha   90.00
_cell.angle_beta   90.00
_cell.angle_gamma   90.00
#
_symmetry.space_group_name_H-M   'P 1'
#
loop_
_entity.id
_entity.type
_entity.pdbx_description
1 polymer ?
#
loop_
_entity_poly.entity_id
_entity_poly.type
_entity_poly.pdbx_seq_one_letter_code
_entity_poly.pdbx_strand_id
1 'polypeptide(L)'
;MILALLVAMLGFNGYAQVKTEKEMKQEIKKMEELIQERLGMVKTYPEKPAYYLQVNKTGCRLLVRVNDIPVGHHFVKNEGQSMLYSINGLLLGSGKHTVSIQVYPRMGETEITKDAGVNIKVVHYKEKLVGTPETLVELDTPTDIGMKKIPLYTDPISFNATLPFNHKKILAEATDLRTIPNLEEKVLAHYNRVRQMMIDGNYYEYNKMRLASTWVLTEMYYLGKEALEKTYIDSDDLFRFLCNPIDWIAEPIQNYEMVVCGNGKLVYLRRKLELDDVLRVRFYDTEEEKRLSPEKRTVTAYKFILLYMPQGSDELVELY
;
A
#
# COMPACT_ATOMS: atom_id res chain seq x y z
N MET A 1 -16.18 23.37 -43.07
CA MET A 1 -16.52 23.98 -41.76
C MET A 1 -16.67 22.84 -40.76
N ILE A 2 -15.62 22.55 -40.00
CA ILE A 2 -15.66 21.59 -38.89
C ILE A 2 -15.64 22.44 -37.61
N LEU A 3 -16.74 22.40 -36.87
CA LEU A 3 -16.93 23.11 -35.61
C LEU A 3 -16.18 22.35 -34.51
N ALA A 4 -15.05 22.88 -34.07
CA ALA A 4 -14.33 22.37 -32.91
C ALA A 4 -15.10 22.76 -31.64
N LEU A 5 -15.73 21.76 -31.00
CA LEU A 5 -16.31 21.90 -29.67
C LEU A 5 -15.18 21.85 -28.63
N LEU A 6 -14.73 23.03 -28.21
CA LEU A 6 -13.95 23.22 -27.00
C LEU A 6 -14.87 22.95 -25.80
N VAL A 7 -14.78 21.77 -25.20
CA VAL A 7 -15.38 21.50 -23.89
C VAL A 7 -14.44 22.11 -22.85
N ALA A 8 -14.79 23.31 -22.39
CA ALA A 8 -14.20 23.90 -21.20
C ALA A 8 -14.58 23.04 -19.99
N MET A 9 -13.64 22.21 -19.51
CA MET A 9 -13.74 21.63 -18.17
C MET A 9 -13.58 22.76 -17.16
N LEU A 10 -14.70 23.32 -16.71
CA LEU A 10 -14.76 24.15 -15.52
C LEU A 10 -14.38 23.25 -14.34
N GLY A 11 -13.12 23.35 -13.89
CA GLY A 11 -12.66 22.74 -12.66
C GLY A 11 -13.41 23.36 -11.49
N PHE A 12 -14.45 22.67 -11.02
CA PHE A 12 -14.96 22.88 -9.67
C PHE A 12 -13.87 22.41 -8.71
N ASN A 13 -12.98 23.32 -8.30
CA ASN A 13 -12.18 23.16 -7.09
C ASN A 13 -13.14 23.24 -5.90
N GLY A 14 -13.89 22.17 -5.67
CA GLY A 14 -14.57 21.95 -4.40
C GLY A 14 -13.50 21.72 -3.34
N TYR A 15 -13.01 22.81 -2.74
CA TYR A 15 -12.29 22.67 -1.48
C TYR A 15 -13.28 22.10 -0.47
N ALA A 16 -12.97 20.93 0.11
CA ALA A 16 -13.72 20.44 1.26
C ALA A 16 -13.73 21.54 2.32
N GLN A 17 -14.91 21.85 2.85
CA GLN A 17 -15.04 22.80 3.93
C GLN A 17 -14.30 22.26 5.16
N VAL A 18 -13.47 23.09 5.79
CA VAL A 18 -12.78 22.72 7.03
C VAL A 18 -13.83 22.39 8.10
N LYS A 19 -13.75 21.20 8.67
CA LYS A 19 -14.66 20.74 9.73
C LYS A 19 -14.50 21.63 10.96
N THR A 20 -15.62 22.00 11.58
CA THR A 20 -15.64 22.68 12.87
C THR A 20 -15.13 21.75 13.97
N GLU A 21 -14.69 22.31 15.09
CA GLU A 21 -14.24 21.53 16.26
C GLU A 21 -15.30 20.52 16.74
N LYS A 22 -16.58 20.92 16.69
CA LYS A 22 -17.70 20.05 17.07
C LYS A 22 -17.86 18.86 16.12
N GLU A 23 -17.78 19.10 14.80
CA GLU A 23 -17.84 18.04 13.79
C GLU A 23 -16.66 17.09 13.93
N MET A 24 -15.46 17.63 14.17
CA MET A 24 -14.25 16.83 14.38
C MET A 24 -14.36 15.92 15.61
N LYS A 25 -14.83 16.45 16.75
CA LYS A 25 -15.09 15.67 17.96
C LYS A 25 -16.10 14.54 17.71
N GLN A 26 -17.13 14.80 16.93
CA GLN A 26 -18.12 13.78 16.57
C GLN A 26 -17.52 12.68 15.68
N GLU A 27 -16.65 13.04 14.74
CA GLU A 27 -15.99 12.08 13.87
C GLU A 27 -14.94 11.23 14.59
N ILE A 28 -14.16 11.82 15.51
CA ILE A 28 -13.27 11.05 16.41
C ILE A 28 -14.08 9.99 17.15
N LYS A 29 -15.21 10.36 17.75
CA LYS A 29 -16.07 9.39 18.46
C LYS A 29 -16.54 8.25 17.55
N LYS A 30 -16.93 8.56 16.32
CA LYS A 30 -17.30 7.54 15.33
C LYS A 30 -16.12 6.61 14.99
N MET A 31 -14.91 7.15 14.91
CA MET A 31 -13.69 6.35 14.71
C MET A 31 -13.36 5.47 15.91
N GLU A 32 -13.53 5.96 17.14
CA GLU A 32 -13.37 5.17 18.37
C GLU A 32 -14.36 4.00 18.39
N GLU A 33 -15.63 4.23 18.05
CA GLU A 33 -16.66 3.18 17.92
C GLU A 33 -16.26 2.14 16.86
N LEU A 34 -15.75 2.58 15.71
CA LEU A 34 -15.27 1.69 14.65
C LEU A 34 -14.05 0.86 15.08
N ILE A 35 -13.14 1.43 15.89
CA ILE A 35 -12.01 0.71 16.50
C ILE A 35 -12.52 -0.35 17.47
N GLN A 36 -13.53 -0.04 18.30
CA GLN A 36 -14.12 -1.04 19.20
C GLN A 36 -14.79 -2.18 18.42
N GLU A 37 -15.52 -1.86 17.35
CA GLU A 37 -16.10 -2.88 16.46
C GLU A 37 -15.02 -3.79 15.88
N ARG A 38 -13.95 -3.21 15.33
CA ARG A 38 -12.77 -3.92 14.81
C ARG A 38 -12.13 -4.83 15.86
N LEU A 39 -11.95 -4.35 17.09
CA LEU A 39 -11.38 -5.15 18.18
C LEU A 39 -12.29 -6.31 18.58
N GLY A 40 -13.62 -6.17 18.46
CA GLY A 40 -14.57 -7.26 18.69
C GLY A 40 -14.51 -8.37 17.64
N MET A 41 -13.93 -8.10 16.45
CA MET A 41 -13.81 -9.08 15.36
C MET A 41 -12.53 -9.94 15.45
N VAL A 42 -11.52 -9.51 16.19
CA VAL A 42 -10.19 -10.15 16.20
C VAL A 42 -10.00 -11.09 17.37
N LYS A 43 -9.19 -12.12 17.15
CA LYS A 43 -8.71 -13.00 18.21
C LYS A 43 -7.41 -12.49 18.81
N THR A 44 -7.18 -12.84 20.07
CA THR A 44 -5.90 -12.66 20.74
C THR A 44 -5.16 -13.98 20.87
N TYR A 45 -3.83 -13.90 20.92
CA TYR A 45 -2.96 -15.06 20.95
C TYR A 45 -1.95 -14.95 22.08
N PRO A 46 -1.66 -16.06 22.80
CA PRO A 46 -0.65 -16.07 23.86
C PRO A 46 0.76 -15.87 23.32
N GLU A 47 1.02 -16.34 22.10
CA GLU A 47 2.28 -16.15 21.37
C GLU A 47 2.03 -15.29 20.12
N LYS A 48 2.94 -14.36 19.84
CA LYS A 48 2.84 -13.48 18.67
C LYS A 48 4.06 -13.62 17.75
N PRO A 49 4.21 -14.76 17.05
CA PRO A 49 5.30 -14.97 16.13
C PRO A 49 5.25 -13.94 14.98
N ALA A 50 6.36 -13.26 14.73
CA ALA A 50 6.44 -12.17 13.77
C ALA A 50 7.54 -12.41 12.74
N TYR A 51 7.18 -12.22 11.48
CA TYR A 51 8.01 -12.41 10.30
C TYR A 51 8.25 -11.05 9.63
N TYR A 52 9.50 -10.84 9.25
CA TYR A 52 9.97 -9.61 8.64
C TYR A 52 10.84 -9.91 7.42
N LEU A 53 10.97 -8.91 6.56
CA LEU A 53 12.03 -8.85 5.56
C LEU A 53 13.04 -7.79 5.99
N GLN A 54 14.29 -8.19 6.19
CA GLN A 54 15.40 -7.25 6.16
C GLN A 54 15.77 -7.06 4.70
N VAL A 55 15.47 -5.88 4.16
CA VAL A 55 15.72 -5.53 2.77
C VAL A 55 16.88 -4.54 2.75
N ASN A 56 17.94 -4.89 2.02
CA ASN A 56 19.05 -4.01 1.71
C ASN A 56 19.16 -3.89 0.20
N LYS A 57 19.21 -2.66 -0.32
CA LYS A 57 19.46 -2.43 -1.74
C LYS A 57 20.40 -1.26 -1.97
N THR A 58 21.05 -1.26 -3.13
CA THR A 58 21.84 -0.16 -3.66
C THR A 58 21.79 -0.15 -5.18
N GLY A 59 22.01 1.02 -5.80
CA GLY A 59 22.19 1.16 -7.25
C GLY A 59 21.02 0.69 -8.12
N CYS A 60 19.82 0.52 -7.57
CA CYS A 60 18.66 0.00 -8.30
C CYS A 60 17.33 0.43 -7.66
N ARG A 61 16.26 0.22 -8.42
CA ARG A 61 14.87 0.24 -7.93
C ARG A 61 14.41 -1.20 -7.71
N LEU A 62 13.64 -1.46 -6.68
CA LEU A 62 13.29 -2.80 -6.25
C LEU A 62 11.80 -2.90 -5.95
N LEU A 63 11.16 -3.93 -6.47
CA LEU A 63 9.87 -4.40 -5.99
C LEU A 63 10.05 -5.76 -5.30
N VAL A 64 9.44 -5.90 -4.13
CA VAL A 64 9.44 -7.14 -3.36
C VAL A 64 8.01 -7.63 -3.24
N ARG A 65 7.80 -8.93 -3.43
CA ARG A 65 6.50 -9.58 -3.24
C ARG A 65 6.61 -10.75 -2.28
N VAL A 66 5.58 -10.98 -1.49
CA VAL A 66 5.38 -12.17 -0.66
C VAL A 66 4.13 -12.88 -1.17
N ASN A 67 4.24 -14.14 -1.57
CA ASN A 67 3.15 -14.90 -2.20
C ASN A 67 2.52 -14.16 -3.39
N ASP A 68 3.35 -13.53 -4.21
CA ASP A 68 2.94 -12.66 -5.33
C ASP A 68 2.11 -11.43 -4.89
N ILE A 69 2.12 -11.05 -3.62
CA ILE A 69 1.51 -9.82 -3.09
C ILE A 69 2.60 -8.77 -2.85
N PRO A 70 2.49 -7.53 -3.36
CA PRO A 70 3.53 -6.52 -3.16
C PRO A 70 3.67 -6.11 -1.69
N VAL A 71 4.91 -5.89 -1.25
CA VAL A 71 5.27 -5.35 0.08
C VAL A 71 5.12 -3.81 0.12
N GLY A 72 4.37 -3.24 -0.84
CA GLY A 72 4.30 -1.80 -1.11
C GLY A 72 5.45 -1.29 -1.98
N HIS A 73 5.59 0.04 -2.05
CA HIS A 73 6.49 0.73 -2.99
C HIS A 73 7.69 1.41 -2.31
N HIS A 74 8.07 0.96 -1.12
CA HIS A 74 9.12 1.59 -0.32
C HIS A 74 10.52 1.60 -0.96
N PHE A 75 10.76 0.70 -1.92
CA PHE A 75 12.08 0.42 -2.48
C PHE A 75 12.24 0.83 -3.95
N VAL A 76 11.34 1.66 -4.49
CA VAL A 76 11.38 2.07 -5.91
C VAL A 76 12.18 3.34 -6.16
N LYS A 77 12.74 3.96 -5.12
CA LYS A 77 13.63 5.12 -5.26
C LYS A 77 15.04 4.68 -5.65
N ASN A 78 15.84 5.60 -6.20
CA ASN A 78 17.17 5.29 -6.75
C ASN A 78 18.23 5.06 -5.66
N GLU A 79 18.06 5.68 -4.48
CA GLU A 79 19.02 5.63 -3.37
C GLU A 79 19.15 4.24 -2.73
N GLY A 80 20.27 4.01 -2.07
CA GLY A 80 20.43 2.83 -1.22
C GLY A 80 19.47 2.89 -0.03
N GLN A 81 18.87 1.75 0.32
CA GLN A 81 17.93 1.66 1.44
C GLN A 81 18.17 0.36 2.22
N SER A 82 18.08 0.46 3.54
CA SER A 82 18.10 -0.67 4.47
C SER A 82 16.88 -0.54 5.39
N MET A 83 16.00 -1.53 5.37
CA MET A 83 14.75 -1.47 6.14
C MET A 83 14.33 -2.86 6.61
N LEU A 84 13.87 -2.95 7.86
CA LEU A 84 13.17 -4.10 8.39
C LEU A 84 11.67 -3.89 8.21
N TYR A 85 11.02 -4.75 7.41
CA TYR A 85 9.61 -4.60 7.05
C TYR A 85 8.78 -5.78 7.56
N SER A 86 7.68 -5.53 8.28
CA SER A 86 6.81 -6.61 8.76
C SER A 86 5.99 -7.21 7.62
N ILE A 87 5.96 -8.54 7.52
CA ILE A 87 5.22 -9.23 6.45
C ILE A 87 4.08 -10.09 6.98
N ASN A 88 3.81 -10.11 8.28
CA ASN A 88 2.71 -10.92 8.84
C ASN A 88 1.39 -10.70 8.11
N GLY A 89 1.06 -9.45 7.76
CA GLY A 89 -0.14 -9.09 7.00
C GLY A 89 -0.23 -9.73 5.61
N LEU A 90 0.85 -10.27 5.06
CA LEU A 90 0.90 -10.95 3.75
C LEU A 90 0.90 -12.48 3.88
N LEU A 91 1.01 -13.01 5.10
CA LEU A 91 1.05 -14.45 5.38
C LEU A 91 -0.30 -14.91 5.90
N LEU A 92 -1.24 -15.28 5.01
CA LEU A 92 -2.63 -15.63 5.40
C LEU A 92 -2.78 -16.91 6.26
N GLY A 93 -1.69 -17.51 6.74
CA GLY A 93 -1.69 -18.67 7.63
C GLY A 93 -0.44 -19.51 7.45
N SER A 94 -0.21 -20.47 8.34
CA SER A 94 0.99 -21.31 8.38
C SER A 94 1.28 -22.10 7.09
N GLY A 95 2.54 -22.42 6.84
CA GLY A 95 2.99 -23.29 5.74
C GLY A 95 4.11 -22.67 4.93
N LYS A 96 4.24 -23.12 3.68
CA LYS A 96 5.26 -22.62 2.75
C LYS A 96 4.83 -21.29 2.13
N HIS A 97 5.75 -20.33 2.12
CA HIS A 97 5.59 -19.02 1.50
C HIS A 97 6.78 -18.74 0.58
N THR A 98 6.60 -17.79 -0.33
CA THR A 98 7.64 -17.36 -1.28
C THR A 98 7.81 -15.85 -1.23
N VAL A 99 9.05 -15.41 -1.17
CA VAL A 99 9.45 -14.02 -1.44
C VAL A 99 10.04 -13.97 -2.84
N SER A 100 9.70 -12.96 -3.62
CA SER A 100 10.30 -12.73 -4.94
C SER A 100 10.69 -11.27 -5.12
N ILE A 101 11.82 -11.04 -5.77
CA ILE A 101 12.29 -9.70 -6.11
C ILE A 101 12.15 -9.41 -7.61
N GLN A 102 11.97 -8.14 -7.93
CA GLN A 102 12.13 -7.57 -9.26
C GLN A 102 13.07 -6.37 -9.16
N VAL A 103 14.27 -6.50 -9.70
CA VAL A 103 15.31 -5.46 -9.69
C VAL A 103 15.25 -4.73 -11.02
N TYR A 104 15.00 -3.43 -10.95
CA TYR A 104 14.94 -2.52 -12.09
C TYR A 104 16.14 -1.57 -12.06
N PRO A 105 16.59 -1.07 -13.23
CA PRO A 105 17.57 0.00 -13.31
C PRO A 105 17.04 1.28 -12.65
N ARG A 106 17.93 2.23 -12.31
CA ARG A 106 17.50 3.53 -11.79
C ARG A 106 16.66 4.27 -12.82
N MET A 107 15.92 5.27 -12.36
CA MET A 107 15.16 6.13 -13.25
C MET A 107 16.09 6.81 -14.27
N GLY A 108 15.77 6.70 -15.55
CA GLY A 108 16.58 7.21 -16.66
C GLY A 108 17.59 6.20 -17.24
N GLU A 109 17.80 5.07 -16.58
CA GLU A 109 18.65 3.98 -17.07
C GLU A 109 17.79 2.88 -17.73
N THR A 110 18.33 2.19 -18.74
CA THR A 110 17.64 1.11 -19.47
C THR A 110 18.07 -0.29 -19.04
N GLU A 111 19.23 -0.41 -18.39
CA GLU A 111 19.86 -1.68 -18.02
C GLU A 111 20.38 -1.59 -16.58
N ILE A 112 20.30 -2.69 -15.84
CA ILE A 112 20.85 -2.78 -14.48
C ILE A 112 22.35 -2.55 -14.53
N THR A 113 22.84 -1.65 -13.69
CA THR A 113 24.25 -1.24 -13.64
C THR A 113 25.05 -2.08 -12.65
N LYS A 114 26.39 -2.03 -12.77
CA LYS A 114 27.33 -2.81 -11.94
C LYS A 114 27.29 -2.48 -10.44
N ASP A 115 26.74 -1.33 -10.06
CA ASP A 115 26.58 -0.89 -8.67
C ASP A 115 25.24 -1.34 -8.07
N ALA A 116 24.40 -2.06 -8.82
CA ALA A 116 23.17 -2.65 -8.31
C ALA A 116 23.48 -3.84 -7.40
N GLY A 117 22.82 -3.89 -6.25
CA GLY A 117 22.88 -5.02 -5.34
C GLY A 117 21.66 -5.07 -4.45
N VAL A 118 21.13 -6.26 -4.21
CA VAL A 118 20.00 -6.51 -3.32
C VAL A 118 20.29 -7.73 -2.44
N ASN A 119 20.02 -7.58 -1.16
CA ASN A 119 20.05 -8.63 -0.16
C ASN A 119 18.70 -8.64 0.59
N ILE A 120 18.06 -9.80 0.65
CA ILE A 120 16.78 -10.02 1.34
C ILE A 120 16.97 -11.12 2.36
N LYS A 121 16.67 -10.84 3.63
CA LYS A 121 16.59 -11.87 4.68
C LYS A 121 15.17 -11.98 5.18
N VAL A 122 14.66 -13.21 5.26
CA VAL A 122 13.43 -13.48 6.01
C VAL A 122 13.82 -13.70 7.46
N VAL A 123 13.30 -12.84 8.33
CA VAL A 123 13.65 -12.78 9.75
C VAL A 123 12.44 -13.14 10.59
N HIS A 124 12.62 -13.99 11.60
CA HIS A 124 11.57 -14.48 12.48
C HIS A 124 11.86 -14.13 13.95
N TYR A 125 10.87 -13.58 14.62
CA TYR A 125 10.81 -13.39 16.06
C TYR A 125 9.75 -14.32 16.64
N LYS A 126 10.09 -15.07 17.70
CA LYS A 126 9.11 -15.89 18.44
C LYS A 126 8.01 -15.03 19.07
N GLU A 127 8.39 -13.86 19.55
CA GLU A 127 7.49 -12.84 20.10
C GLU A 127 7.84 -11.49 19.45
N LYS A 128 6.83 -10.76 18.96
CA LYS A 128 7.00 -9.59 18.10
C LYS A 128 7.99 -8.57 18.68
N LEU A 129 9.13 -8.39 17.99
CA LEU A 129 10.22 -7.48 18.37
C LEU A 129 10.84 -7.74 19.76
N VAL A 130 10.67 -8.94 20.31
CA VAL A 130 11.25 -9.34 21.60
C VAL A 130 12.30 -10.42 21.38
N GLY A 131 13.47 -10.25 22.01
CA GLY A 131 14.58 -11.20 21.93
C GLY A 131 15.38 -11.12 20.62
N THR A 132 16.22 -12.13 20.41
CA THR A 132 17.08 -12.21 19.21
C THR A 132 16.31 -12.89 18.07
N PRO A 133 16.23 -12.25 16.89
CA PRO A 133 15.59 -12.87 15.76
C PRO A 133 16.44 -13.98 15.12
N GLU A 134 15.77 -14.89 14.43
CA GLU A 134 16.38 -15.92 13.59
C GLU A 134 16.28 -15.53 12.12
N THR A 135 17.36 -15.70 11.35
CA THR A 135 17.30 -15.61 9.88
C THR A 135 16.91 -16.98 9.34
N LEU A 136 15.74 -17.05 8.69
CA LEU A 136 15.23 -18.31 8.13
C LEU A 136 15.87 -18.63 6.79
N VAL A 137 15.97 -17.62 5.92
CA VAL A 137 16.54 -17.71 4.57
C VAL A 137 17.10 -16.35 4.14
N GLU A 138 18.06 -16.38 3.23
CA GLU A 138 18.74 -15.20 2.68
C GLU A 138 18.88 -15.33 1.16
N LEU A 139 18.59 -14.25 0.44
CA LEU A 139 18.72 -14.13 -1.01
C LEU A 139 19.60 -12.93 -1.33
N ASP A 140 20.64 -13.18 -2.12
CA ASP A 140 21.54 -12.18 -2.66
C ASP A 140 21.44 -12.15 -4.19
N THR A 141 21.42 -10.96 -4.77
CA THR A 141 21.63 -10.83 -6.21
C THR A 141 23.04 -11.29 -6.60
N PRO A 142 23.21 -11.90 -7.79
CA PRO A 142 24.53 -12.27 -8.29
C PRO A 142 25.50 -11.09 -8.33
N THR A 143 26.77 -11.32 -7.99
CA THR A 143 27.82 -10.28 -8.00
C THR A 143 28.05 -9.68 -9.39
N ASP A 144 27.67 -10.40 -10.45
CA ASP A 144 27.78 -10.00 -11.85
C ASP A 144 26.49 -9.41 -12.43
N ILE A 145 25.47 -9.11 -11.60
CA ILE A 145 24.14 -8.69 -12.08
C ILE A 145 24.17 -7.55 -13.09
N GLY A 146 25.03 -6.54 -12.89
CA GLY A 146 25.18 -5.41 -13.80
C GLY A 146 25.99 -5.68 -15.06
N MET A 147 26.73 -6.80 -15.13
CA MET A 147 27.40 -7.23 -16.36
C MET A 147 26.43 -7.89 -17.35
N LYS A 148 25.27 -8.33 -16.86
CA LYS A 148 24.25 -8.99 -17.68
C LYS A 148 23.54 -8.02 -18.64
N LYS A 149 23.59 -6.70 -18.37
CA LYS A 149 22.97 -5.65 -19.19
C LYS A 149 21.49 -5.94 -19.51
N ILE A 150 20.75 -6.36 -18.48
CA ILE A 150 19.33 -6.69 -18.60
C ILE A 150 18.47 -5.57 -18.01
N PRO A 151 17.25 -5.34 -18.53
CA PRO A 151 16.34 -4.31 -18.01
C PRO A 151 15.62 -4.72 -16.72
N LEU A 152 15.64 -6.02 -16.38
CA LEU A 152 14.93 -6.58 -15.23
C LEU A 152 15.62 -7.88 -14.80
N TYR A 153 15.87 -8.02 -13.50
CA TYR A 153 16.27 -9.27 -12.87
C TYR A 153 15.20 -9.72 -11.87
N THR A 154 14.92 -11.02 -11.82
CA THR A 154 13.94 -11.59 -10.89
C THR A 154 14.47 -12.84 -10.24
N ASP A 155 14.18 -13.03 -8.96
CA ASP A 155 14.60 -14.22 -8.22
C ASP A 155 13.67 -14.50 -7.05
N PRO A 156 13.28 -15.77 -6.81
CA PRO A 156 12.49 -16.15 -5.65
C PRO A 156 13.29 -16.88 -4.56
N ILE A 157 12.82 -16.78 -3.33
CA ILE A 157 13.24 -17.64 -2.21
C ILE A 157 12.02 -18.10 -1.42
N SER A 158 12.06 -19.31 -0.88
CA SER A 158 10.94 -19.88 -0.12
C SER A 158 11.32 -20.10 1.34
N PHE A 159 10.34 -19.95 2.24
CA PHE A 159 10.48 -20.21 3.67
C PHE A 159 9.18 -20.82 4.22
N ASN A 160 9.25 -21.37 5.42
CA ASN A 160 8.05 -21.82 6.14
C ASN A 160 7.74 -20.86 7.28
N ALA A 161 6.46 -20.63 7.54
CA ALA A 161 5.96 -19.86 8.67
C ALA A 161 4.98 -20.70 9.50
N THR A 162 5.02 -20.52 10.80
CA THR A 162 4.02 -20.99 11.76
C THR A 162 3.34 -19.78 12.37
N LEU A 163 2.02 -19.71 12.21
CA LEU A 163 1.16 -18.61 12.62
C LEU A 163 -0.04 -19.15 13.41
N PRO A 164 -0.55 -18.40 14.40
CA PRO A 164 -1.66 -18.86 15.24
C PRO A 164 -3.05 -18.60 14.61
N PHE A 165 -3.08 -17.99 13.43
CA PHE A 165 -4.28 -17.68 12.66
C PHE A 165 -4.28 -18.37 11.28
N ASN A 166 -5.45 -18.47 10.67
CA ASN A 166 -5.62 -19.03 9.32
C ASN A 166 -6.74 -18.33 8.56
N HIS A 167 -6.34 -17.46 7.64
CA HIS A 167 -7.20 -16.68 6.75
C HIS A 167 -7.01 -17.07 5.28
N LYS A 168 -6.42 -18.23 4.99
CA LYS A 168 -6.16 -18.69 3.61
C LYS A 168 -7.40 -18.73 2.73
N LYS A 169 -8.57 -18.96 3.35
CA LYS A 169 -9.87 -18.97 2.66
C LYS A 169 -10.17 -17.68 1.91
N ILE A 170 -9.71 -16.53 2.40
CA ILE A 170 -9.95 -15.22 1.76
C ILE A 170 -9.56 -15.26 0.29
N LEU A 171 -8.33 -15.71 -0.03
CA LEU A 171 -7.86 -15.78 -1.41
C LEU A 171 -8.14 -17.12 -2.09
N ALA A 172 -8.29 -18.21 -1.33
CA ALA A 172 -8.63 -19.51 -1.90
C ALA A 172 -10.05 -19.52 -2.50
N GLU A 173 -10.98 -18.80 -1.87
CA GLU A 173 -12.38 -18.70 -2.31
C GLU A 173 -12.62 -17.48 -3.22
N ALA A 174 -11.73 -16.48 -3.21
CA ALA A 174 -11.83 -15.29 -4.08
C ALA A 174 -11.92 -15.63 -5.57
N THR A 175 -12.62 -14.77 -6.31
CA THR A 175 -12.76 -14.89 -7.76
C THR A 175 -11.42 -14.68 -8.46
N ASP A 176 -11.15 -15.45 -9.53
CA ASP A 176 -9.98 -15.22 -10.39
C ASP A 176 -10.23 -13.99 -11.27
N LEU A 177 -9.55 -12.89 -10.95
CA LEU A 177 -9.76 -11.59 -11.59
C LEU A 177 -9.38 -11.60 -13.07
N ARG A 178 -8.53 -12.54 -13.53
CA ARG A 178 -8.18 -12.70 -14.95
C ARG A 178 -9.38 -13.12 -15.80
N THR A 179 -10.44 -13.64 -15.16
CA THR A 179 -11.67 -14.06 -15.82
C THR A 179 -12.75 -12.98 -15.84
N ILE A 180 -12.52 -11.85 -15.15
CA ILE A 180 -13.51 -10.78 -15.02
C ILE A 180 -13.46 -9.84 -16.23
N PRO A 181 -14.55 -9.71 -17.01
CA PRO A 181 -14.61 -8.74 -18.08
C PRO A 181 -14.61 -7.32 -17.51
N ASN A 182 -14.01 -6.38 -18.25
CA ASN A 182 -13.93 -4.96 -17.87
C ASN A 182 -13.35 -4.74 -16.45
N LEU A 183 -12.43 -5.62 -16.01
CA LEU A 183 -11.80 -5.52 -14.68
C LEU A 183 -11.19 -4.12 -14.46
N GLU A 184 -10.48 -3.59 -15.46
CA GLU A 184 -9.82 -2.29 -15.35
C GLU A 184 -10.80 -1.15 -15.07
N GLU A 185 -11.98 -1.17 -15.70
CA GLU A 185 -13.04 -0.18 -15.46
C GLU A 185 -13.56 -0.26 -14.02
N LYS A 186 -13.80 -1.49 -13.51
CA LYS A 186 -14.22 -1.72 -12.12
C LYS A 186 -13.16 -1.24 -11.12
N VAL A 187 -11.89 -1.53 -11.38
CA VAL A 187 -10.77 -1.08 -10.54
C VAL A 187 -10.68 0.44 -10.55
N LEU A 188 -10.72 1.08 -11.72
CA LEU A 188 -10.72 2.54 -11.84
C LEU A 188 -11.89 3.19 -11.12
N ALA A 189 -13.09 2.61 -11.22
CA ALA A 189 -14.27 3.12 -10.53
C ALA A 189 -14.06 3.13 -9.01
N HIS A 190 -13.50 2.06 -8.45
CA HIS A 190 -13.16 2.00 -7.01
C HIS A 190 -12.12 3.05 -6.63
N TYR A 191 -11.02 3.14 -7.38
CA TYR A 191 -9.96 4.12 -7.11
C TYR A 191 -10.47 5.57 -7.20
N ASN A 192 -11.30 5.90 -8.18
CA ASN A 192 -11.90 7.22 -8.31
C ASN A 192 -12.91 7.51 -7.19
N ARG A 193 -13.67 6.50 -6.72
CA ARG A 193 -14.52 6.63 -5.53
C ARG A 193 -13.68 7.00 -4.31
N VAL A 194 -12.57 6.30 -4.05
CA VAL A 194 -11.70 6.63 -2.92
C VAL A 194 -11.06 8.01 -3.08
N ARG A 195 -10.58 8.36 -4.28
CA ARG A 195 -10.08 9.72 -4.58
C ARG A 195 -11.13 10.79 -4.29
N GLN A 196 -12.39 10.55 -4.63
CA GLN A 196 -13.47 11.49 -4.32
C GLN A 196 -13.71 11.58 -2.81
N MET A 197 -13.69 10.45 -2.08
CA MET A 197 -13.77 10.47 -0.62
C MET A 197 -12.63 11.26 0.03
N MET A 198 -11.42 11.21 -0.53
CA MET A 198 -10.29 12.06 -0.10
C MET A 198 -10.59 13.54 -0.35
N ILE A 199 -11.09 13.89 -1.54
CA ILE A 199 -11.49 15.27 -1.93
C ILE A 199 -12.64 15.79 -1.07
N ASP A 200 -13.53 14.93 -0.61
CA ASP A 200 -14.66 15.31 0.25
C ASP A 200 -14.30 15.29 1.74
N GLY A 201 -13.15 14.71 2.10
CA GLY A 201 -12.75 14.52 3.50
C GLY A 201 -13.57 13.47 4.25
N ASN A 202 -14.09 12.46 3.53
CA ASN A 202 -14.94 11.39 4.05
C ASN A 202 -14.13 10.28 4.74
N TYR A 203 -13.33 10.66 5.75
CA TYR A 203 -12.40 9.76 6.44
C TYR A 203 -13.10 8.62 7.18
N TYR A 204 -14.13 8.93 7.98
CA TYR A 204 -14.90 7.90 8.67
C TYR A 204 -15.57 6.91 7.70
N GLU A 205 -16.25 7.41 6.67
CA GLU A 205 -16.96 6.54 5.71
C GLU A 205 -15.98 5.64 4.93
N TYR A 206 -14.77 6.14 4.64
CA TYR A 206 -13.73 5.35 4.00
C TYR A 206 -13.27 4.19 4.88
N ASN A 207 -13.00 4.46 6.16
CA ASN A 207 -12.59 3.42 7.10
C ASN A 207 -13.71 2.42 7.40
N LYS A 208 -14.96 2.89 7.49
CA LYS A 208 -16.14 2.05 7.68
C LYS A 208 -16.36 1.09 6.52
N MET A 209 -16.26 1.57 5.27
CA MET A 209 -16.41 0.76 4.06
C MET A 209 -15.45 -0.44 4.05
N ARG A 210 -14.26 -0.29 4.61
CA ARG A 210 -13.19 -1.30 4.57
C ARG A 210 -13.20 -2.27 5.74
N LEU A 211 -13.98 -2.00 6.78
CA LEU A 211 -13.87 -2.76 8.03
C LEU A 211 -14.09 -4.26 7.79
N ALA A 212 -15.13 -4.62 7.02
CA ALA A 212 -15.53 -6.00 6.76
C ALA A 212 -14.42 -6.85 6.09
N SER A 213 -13.54 -6.24 5.30
CA SER A 213 -12.47 -6.94 4.56
C SER A 213 -11.08 -6.74 5.17
N THR A 214 -10.87 -5.72 6.00
CA THR A 214 -9.54 -5.35 6.52
C THR A 214 -9.35 -5.61 8.02
N TRP A 215 -10.40 -6.01 8.76
CA TRP A 215 -10.27 -6.38 10.18
C TRP A 215 -9.19 -7.45 10.40
N VAL A 216 -9.02 -8.34 9.43
CA VAL A 216 -8.03 -9.43 9.45
C VAL A 216 -6.60 -8.92 9.65
N LEU A 217 -6.26 -7.73 9.13
CA LEU A 217 -4.92 -7.14 9.28
C LEU A 217 -4.62 -6.80 10.74
N THR A 218 -5.64 -6.44 11.52
CA THR A 218 -5.50 -6.19 12.96
C THR A 218 -5.08 -7.46 13.69
N GLU A 219 -5.69 -8.59 13.36
CA GLU A 219 -5.33 -9.91 13.90
C GLU A 219 -3.93 -10.34 13.46
N MET A 220 -3.63 -10.23 12.15
CA MET A 220 -2.37 -10.67 11.56
C MET A 220 -1.15 -9.90 12.09
N TYR A 221 -1.30 -8.60 12.37
CA TYR A 221 -0.24 -7.76 12.94
C TYR A 221 -0.25 -7.71 14.48
N TYR A 222 -1.17 -8.41 15.14
CA TYR A 222 -1.37 -8.39 16.59
C TYR A 222 -1.58 -6.97 17.14
N LEU A 223 -2.39 -6.16 16.46
CA LEU A 223 -2.64 -4.77 16.85
C LEU A 223 -3.64 -4.71 18.00
N GLY A 224 -3.23 -4.04 19.08
CA GLY A 224 -4.12 -3.67 20.18
C GLY A 224 -4.78 -2.31 19.97
N LYS A 225 -5.62 -1.93 20.93
CA LYS A 225 -6.36 -0.65 20.93
C LYS A 225 -5.45 0.56 20.69
N GLU A 226 -4.37 0.70 21.45
CA GLU A 226 -3.44 1.83 21.33
C GLU A 226 -2.85 1.97 19.92
N ALA A 227 -2.45 0.84 19.30
CA ALA A 227 -1.91 0.85 17.94
C ALA A 227 -2.98 1.25 16.90
N LEU A 228 -4.24 0.85 17.10
CA LEU A 228 -5.35 1.24 16.24
C LEU A 228 -5.72 2.72 16.43
N GLU A 229 -5.74 3.22 17.66
CA GLU A 229 -5.98 4.63 17.95
C GLU A 229 -4.92 5.50 17.29
N LYS A 230 -3.64 5.14 17.39
CA LYS A 230 -2.57 5.81 16.66
C LYS A 230 -2.73 5.74 15.13
N THR A 231 -3.29 4.65 14.62
CA THR A 231 -3.47 4.49 13.16
C THR A 231 -4.65 5.29 12.62
N TYR A 232 -5.72 5.44 13.41
CA TYR A 232 -7.02 5.92 12.94
C TYR A 232 -7.50 7.23 13.62
N ILE A 233 -6.80 7.70 14.66
CA ILE A 233 -7.09 8.93 15.43
C ILE A 233 -5.85 9.86 15.45
N ASP A 234 -4.88 9.64 14.56
CA ASP A 234 -3.83 10.62 14.28
C ASP A 234 -4.18 11.42 13.02
N SER A 235 -3.42 12.49 12.74
CA SER A 235 -3.58 13.29 11.53
C SER A 235 -3.41 12.46 10.26
N ASP A 236 -4.31 12.64 9.30
CA ASP A 236 -4.24 12.00 7.99
C ASP A 236 -4.36 13.06 6.89
N ASP A 237 -3.27 13.29 6.17
CA ASP A 237 -3.19 14.29 5.10
C ASP A 237 -3.95 13.87 3.83
N LEU A 238 -4.22 12.58 3.63
CA LEU A 238 -4.96 12.10 2.45
C LEU A 238 -6.43 12.49 2.54
N PHE A 239 -7.01 12.50 3.73
CA PHE A 239 -8.40 12.87 3.96
C PHE A 239 -8.57 14.19 4.71
N ARG A 240 -7.47 14.86 5.08
CA ARG A 240 -7.45 16.09 5.90
C ARG A 240 -8.17 15.89 7.23
N PHE A 241 -7.91 14.74 7.84
CA PHE A 241 -8.43 14.41 9.17
C PHE A 241 -7.44 14.91 10.22
N LEU A 242 -7.91 15.73 11.17
CA LEU A 242 -7.09 16.37 12.22
C LEU A 242 -5.89 17.20 11.71
N CYS A 243 -5.90 17.60 10.43
CA CYS A 243 -4.90 18.48 9.84
C CYS A 243 -5.53 19.40 8.80
N ASN A 244 -4.80 20.45 8.42
CA ASN A 244 -5.23 21.41 7.39
C ASN A 244 -4.06 21.72 6.43
N PRO A 245 -3.68 20.76 5.57
CA PRO A 245 -2.57 20.92 4.64
C PRO A 245 -2.81 22.08 3.67
N ILE A 246 -1.76 22.85 3.43
CA ILE A 246 -1.84 24.10 2.65
C ILE A 246 -1.86 23.75 1.16
N ASP A 247 -2.86 24.32 0.45
CA ASP A 247 -3.01 24.16 -0.99
C ASP A 247 -3.03 22.67 -1.43
N TRP A 248 -3.80 21.89 -0.68
CA TRP A 248 -3.96 20.46 -0.90
C TRP A 248 -4.63 20.17 -2.25
N ILE A 249 -4.07 19.22 -2.99
CA ILE A 249 -4.62 18.70 -4.25
C ILE A 249 -4.50 17.19 -4.30
N ALA A 250 -5.60 16.49 -4.53
CA ALA A 250 -5.59 15.10 -5.03
C ALA A 250 -5.28 15.08 -6.52
N GLU A 251 -4.19 14.43 -6.91
CA GLU A 251 -3.81 14.36 -8.32
C GLU A 251 -4.73 13.42 -9.11
N PRO A 252 -4.96 13.67 -10.41
CA PRO A 252 -5.74 12.76 -11.25
C PRO A 252 -5.00 11.42 -11.43
N ILE A 253 -5.78 10.35 -11.57
CA ILE A 253 -5.24 9.01 -11.87
C ILE A 253 -4.91 8.96 -13.37
N GLN A 254 -3.63 8.88 -13.69
CA GLN A 254 -3.14 8.87 -15.06
C GLN A 254 -1.80 8.13 -15.14
N ASN A 255 -1.38 7.73 -16.35
CA ASN A 255 -0.10 7.06 -16.60
C ASN A 255 0.14 5.83 -15.70
N TYR A 256 -0.92 5.07 -15.45
CA TYR A 256 -0.89 3.89 -14.59
C TYR A 256 -0.90 2.59 -15.39
N GLU A 257 -0.47 1.51 -14.77
CA GLU A 257 -0.75 0.15 -15.20
C GLU A 257 -1.56 -0.58 -14.13
N MET A 258 -2.42 -1.50 -14.58
CA MET A 258 -3.14 -2.43 -13.70
C MET A 258 -2.31 -3.70 -13.54
N VAL A 259 -2.05 -4.09 -12.30
CA VAL A 259 -1.26 -5.28 -11.98
C VAL A 259 -2.15 -6.29 -11.26
N VAL A 260 -2.38 -7.43 -11.92
CA VAL A 260 -3.02 -8.60 -11.30
C VAL A 260 -1.94 -9.42 -10.59
N CYS A 261 -2.19 -9.76 -9.33
CA CYS A 261 -1.22 -10.41 -8.45
C CYS A 261 -1.92 -11.39 -7.47
N GLY A 262 -1.18 -11.93 -6.50
CA GLY A 262 -1.71 -12.94 -5.57
C GLY A 262 -2.26 -14.17 -6.29
N ASN A 263 -1.56 -14.63 -7.34
CA ASN A 263 -1.99 -15.73 -8.20
C ASN A 263 -3.34 -15.50 -8.90
N GLY A 264 -3.62 -14.26 -9.32
CA GLY A 264 -4.85 -13.91 -10.05
C GLY A 264 -6.00 -13.43 -9.16
N LYS A 265 -5.80 -13.36 -7.83
CA LYS A 265 -6.87 -13.07 -6.87
C LYS A 265 -6.91 -11.61 -6.41
N LEU A 266 -5.85 -10.86 -6.66
CA LEU A 266 -5.68 -9.48 -6.23
C LEU A 266 -5.35 -8.58 -7.41
N VAL A 267 -5.70 -7.30 -7.32
CA VAL A 267 -5.40 -6.29 -8.33
C VAL A 267 -5.14 -4.92 -7.70
N TYR A 268 -4.16 -4.20 -8.23
CA TYR A 268 -3.86 -2.81 -7.86
C TYR A 268 -3.44 -1.99 -9.08
N LEU A 269 -3.51 -0.67 -8.95
CA LEU A 269 -2.96 0.28 -9.90
C LEU A 269 -1.64 0.85 -9.38
N ARG A 270 -0.66 1.00 -10.26
CA ARG A 270 0.60 1.71 -9.98
C ARG A 270 1.02 2.60 -11.14
N ARG A 271 1.85 3.62 -10.90
CA ARG A 271 2.40 4.47 -11.96
C ARG A 271 3.42 3.69 -12.79
N LYS A 272 3.35 3.80 -14.13
CA LYS A 272 4.16 2.99 -15.06
C LYS A 272 5.66 3.23 -14.92
N LEU A 273 6.08 4.48 -14.73
CA LEU A 273 7.49 4.85 -14.72
C LEU A 273 8.08 4.74 -13.32
N GLU A 274 7.39 5.32 -12.34
CA GLU A 274 7.86 5.43 -10.96
C GLU A 274 7.65 4.14 -10.16
N LEU A 275 6.75 3.27 -10.60
CA LEU A 275 6.42 1.99 -9.98
C LEU A 275 5.83 2.13 -8.56
N ASP A 276 5.21 3.26 -8.23
CA ASP A 276 4.55 3.53 -6.96
C ASP A 276 3.05 3.86 -7.10
N ASP A 277 2.43 4.33 -6.02
CA ASP A 277 0.98 4.49 -5.91
C ASP A 277 0.40 5.56 -6.84
N VAL A 278 -0.79 5.26 -7.40
CA VAL A 278 -1.52 6.21 -8.25
C VAL A 278 -2.38 7.20 -7.47
N LEU A 279 -2.84 6.82 -6.28
CA LEU A 279 -3.58 7.73 -5.40
C LEU A 279 -2.57 8.51 -4.57
N ARG A 280 -2.53 9.81 -4.81
CA ARG A 280 -1.61 10.71 -4.13
C ARG A 280 -2.18 12.11 -4.02
N VAL A 281 -1.71 12.80 -3.00
CA VAL A 281 -2.04 14.20 -2.73
C VAL A 281 -0.74 14.98 -2.64
N ARG A 282 -0.79 16.24 -3.05
CA ARG A 282 0.31 17.18 -2.92
C ARG A 282 -0.15 18.40 -2.15
N PHE A 283 0.71 18.93 -1.29
CA PHE A 283 0.45 20.11 -0.48
C PHE A 283 1.77 20.74 -0.01
N TYR A 284 1.69 21.88 0.66
CA TYR A 284 2.79 22.50 1.38
C TYR A 284 2.66 22.24 2.88
N ASP A 285 3.80 22.07 3.55
CA ASP A 285 3.82 21.92 5.01
C ASP A 285 3.70 23.29 5.70
N THR A 286 4.27 24.34 5.08
CA THR A 286 4.23 25.70 5.61
C THR A 286 3.90 26.76 4.54
N GLU A 287 3.34 27.89 4.98
CA GLU A 287 3.12 29.05 4.11
C GLU A 287 4.43 29.63 3.56
N GLU A 288 5.54 29.47 4.29
CA GLU A 288 6.86 29.91 3.83
C GLU A 288 7.35 29.07 2.65
N GLU A 289 7.17 27.75 2.68
CA GLU A 289 7.48 26.89 1.53
C GLU A 289 6.66 27.28 0.30
N LYS A 290 5.37 27.57 0.50
CA LYS A 290 4.50 28.05 -0.57
C LYS A 290 4.98 29.40 -1.12
N ARG A 291 5.37 30.34 -0.26
CA ARG A 291 5.89 31.65 -0.66
C ARG A 291 7.20 31.53 -1.45
N LEU A 292 8.10 30.63 -1.03
CA LEU A 292 9.40 30.41 -1.68
C LEU A 292 9.30 29.60 -2.97
N SER A 293 8.31 28.73 -3.11
CA SER A 293 8.15 27.83 -4.25
C SER A 293 6.67 27.61 -4.63
N PRO A 294 5.97 28.67 -5.10
CA PRO A 294 4.52 28.67 -5.27
C PRO A 294 3.99 27.68 -6.33
N GLU A 295 4.87 27.18 -7.20
CA GLU A 295 4.51 26.20 -8.23
C GLU A 295 4.91 24.76 -7.86
N LYS A 296 5.61 24.57 -6.74
CA LYS A 296 6.18 23.27 -6.35
C LYS A 296 5.79 22.89 -4.93
N ARG A 297 4.62 22.27 -4.80
CA ARG A 297 4.21 21.53 -3.59
C ARG A 297 5.29 20.53 -3.20
N THR A 298 5.76 20.64 -1.96
CA THR A 298 6.95 19.98 -1.39
C THR A 298 6.62 18.61 -0.80
N VAL A 299 5.40 18.41 -0.32
CA VAL A 299 4.95 17.17 0.30
C VAL A 299 4.13 16.35 -0.69
N THR A 300 4.31 15.03 -0.65
CA THR A 300 3.45 14.08 -1.36
C THR A 300 3.12 12.92 -0.44
N ALA A 301 1.83 12.71 -0.19
CA ALA A 301 1.33 11.55 0.52
C ALA A 301 0.64 10.60 -0.46
N TYR A 302 0.70 9.30 -0.17
CA TYR A 302 0.30 8.23 -1.08
C TYR A 302 -0.68 7.28 -0.41
N LYS A 303 -1.57 6.69 -1.21
CA LYS A 303 -2.48 5.65 -0.76
C LYS A 303 -2.34 4.39 -1.61
N PHE A 304 -1.75 3.36 -1.04
CA PHE A 304 -1.83 2.02 -1.59
C PHE A 304 -3.23 1.43 -1.36
N ILE A 305 -3.74 0.76 -2.39
CA ILE A 305 -4.99 -0.01 -2.34
C ILE A 305 -4.72 -1.34 -3.05
N LEU A 306 -5.13 -2.44 -2.44
CA LEU A 306 -5.13 -3.75 -3.09
C LEU A 306 -6.52 -4.38 -3.01
N LEU A 307 -7.11 -4.64 -4.17
CA LEU A 307 -8.50 -5.09 -4.30
C LEU A 307 -8.57 -6.59 -4.55
N TYR A 308 -9.60 -7.24 -4.03
CA TYR A 308 -10.04 -8.57 -4.44
C TYR A 308 -11.56 -8.61 -4.61
N MET A 309 -12.05 -9.65 -5.26
CA MET A 309 -13.47 -9.93 -5.41
C MET A 309 -13.81 -11.20 -4.60
N PRO A 310 -14.58 -11.08 -3.50
CA PRO A 310 -15.03 -12.24 -2.74
C PRO A 310 -15.83 -13.22 -3.61
N GLN A 311 -15.88 -14.49 -3.19
CA GLN A 311 -16.66 -15.50 -3.91
C GLN A 311 -18.13 -15.08 -4.01
N GLY A 312 -18.69 -15.12 -5.22
CA GLY A 312 -20.09 -14.78 -5.46
C GLY A 312 -20.43 -13.29 -5.34
N SER A 313 -19.42 -12.41 -5.20
CA SER A 313 -19.59 -10.96 -5.26
C SER A 313 -19.35 -10.44 -6.68
N ASP A 314 -20.06 -9.37 -7.06
CA ASP A 314 -19.80 -8.58 -8.27
C ASP A 314 -18.98 -7.30 -8.00
N GLU A 315 -18.68 -7.06 -6.72
CA GLU A 315 -17.97 -5.89 -6.21
C GLU A 315 -16.53 -6.23 -5.79
N LEU A 316 -15.62 -5.30 -6.07
CA LEU A 316 -14.26 -5.29 -5.56
C LEU A 316 -14.25 -4.66 -4.17
N VAL A 317 -13.49 -5.25 -3.25
CA VAL A 317 -13.28 -4.74 -1.89
C VAL A 317 -11.79 -4.67 -1.58
N GLU A 318 -11.40 -3.77 -0.68
CA GLU A 318 -10.00 -3.58 -0.29
C GLU A 318 -9.56 -4.66 0.71
N LEU A 319 -8.44 -5.33 0.44
CA LEU A 319 -7.75 -6.18 1.42
C LEU A 319 -6.59 -5.46 2.10
N TYR A 320 -5.95 -4.51 1.40
CA TYR A 320 -4.84 -3.68 1.91
C TYR A 320 -5.04 -2.20 1.60
#